data_AF-A0A9D1MZ28-F1
#
_entry.id   AF-A0A9D1MZ28-F1
#
_cell.length_a   1.000
_cell.length_b   1.000
_cell.length_c   1.000
_cell.angle_alpha   90.00
_cell.angle_beta   90.00
_cell.angle_gamma   90.00
#
_symmetry.space_group_name_H-M   'P 1'
#
loop_
_entity.id
_entity.type
_entity.pdbx_description
1 polymer ?
#
loop_
_entity_poly.entity_id
_entity_poly.type
_entity_poly.pdbx_seq_one_letter_code
_entity_poly.pdbx_strand_id
1 'polypeptide(L)'
;MSLTVNGVNKNQTSQPTAASTAPAQETQNLFGSEETSKTEKADTAAQKTLLEAELAKLEQQLAQLEAKKSEKEAYKKELEAQKKSITNQKANVEAQIKANEAEMKSNEEEIAKNEQNIEKAQDEIEKLQKEYDEKNKEANELSQQISDKIAKIVSDSDNNVKNQQGQIQQAYQEAYAKVESGEIEQNEVAQYVMQKVGNGNVNVATEELTAISSLNAQVKALISGANTLSEQMSLKQTEIEGYQAAITASVAANEALIEKNAPLKAQIADFNKQINTVNNEINTTDREINTIDKNIAKVNTNIQTTQNQINTIDGKETTEVKVEEVADINTTIANNNVDTNYGETAKSETKSNPFLAVSYDFGSYATMTEALEAMSKNNEQNIASARTQTESNRQEVRKMFQELIG
;
A
#
# COMPACT_ATOMS: atom_id res chain seq x y z
N MET A 1 -11.08 -47.33 19.44
CA MET A 1 -11.64 -48.37 20.32
C MET A 1 -13.11 -48.51 19.99
N SER A 2 -13.47 -49.67 19.46
CA SER A 2 -14.80 -50.08 19.06
C SER A 2 -15.68 -50.45 20.26
N LEU A 3 -17.00 -50.47 20.03
CA LEU A 3 -18.05 -51.38 20.55
C LEU A 3 -19.28 -50.58 21.01
N THR A 4 -20.35 -50.47 20.22
CA THR A 4 -21.37 -51.47 19.81
C THR A 4 -22.55 -51.53 20.78
N VAL A 5 -23.72 -51.20 20.22
CA VAL A 5 -25.09 -51.39 20.74
C VAL A 5 -25.41 -52.88 20.81
N ASN A 6 -26.10 -53.31 21.88
CA ASN A 6 -26.96 -54.50 21.82
C ASN A 6 -28.14 -54.32 22.78
N GLY A 7 -29.34 -54.61 22.28
CA GLY A 7 -30.57 -54.62 23.06
C GLY A 7 -31.02 -56.02 23.49
N VAL A 8 -32.29 -56.05 23.89
CA VAL A 8 -33.28 -57.15 23.80
C VAL A 8 -33.69 -57.87 25.11
N ASN A 9 -34.91 -57.50 25.54
CA ASN A 9 -36.11 -58.28 25.97
C ASN A 9 -36.27 -59.05 27.30
N LYS A 10 -37.49 -58.80 27.84
CA LYS A 10 -38.55 -59.69 28.40
C LYS A 10 -38.16 -60.53 29.63
N ASN A 11 -38.92 -60.48 30.73
CA ASN A 11 -40.28 -61.01 30.97
C ASN A 11 -40.52 -60.72 32.49
N GLN A 12 -41.70 -60.47 33.06
CA GLN A 12 -42.82 -61.38 33.20
C GLN A 12 -44.07 -60.60 33.68
N THR A 13 -45.22 -61.00 33.14
CA THR A 13 -46.59 -60.75 33.58
C THR A 13 -47.04 -61.73 34.66
N SER A 14 -48.03 -61.36 35.49
CA SER A 14 -49.23 -62.15 35.93
C SER A 14 -49.76 -61.57 37.25
N GLN A 15 -50.89 -60.87 37.29
CA GLN A 15 -52.31 -61.30 37.28
C GLN A 15 -52.95 -61.37 38.69
N PRO A 16 -54.29 -61.23 38.79
CA PRO A 16 -55.02 -60.68 39.94
C PRO A 16 -55.77 -61.75 40.74
N THR A 17 -56.35 -61.35 41.87
CA THR A 17 -57.34 -62.13 42.62
C THR A 17 -58.66 -61.37 42.74
N ALA A 18 -59.73 -62.05 42.35
CA ALA A 18 -61.13 -61.65 42.43
C ALA A 18 -61.90 -62.58 43.37
N ALA A 19 -63.19 -62.26 43.57
CA ALA A 19 -64.28 -63.01 44.20
C ALA A 19 -64.55 -62.68 45.68
N SER A 20 -65.79 -62.57 46.19
CA SER A 20 -67.18 -62.60 45.67
C SER A 20 -68.07 -62.46 46.93
N THR A 21 -69.19 -61.74 46.98
CA THR A 21 -70.55 -62.21 46.62
C THR A 21 -71.59 -61.12 46.97
N ALA A 22 -72.66 -61.04 46.17
CA ALA A 22 -73.76 -60.05 46.10
C ALA A 22 -74.94 -60.35 47.08
N PRO A 23 -76.21 -59.89 46.88
CA PRO A 23 -76.79 -58.68 46.25
C PRO A 23 -77.88 -57.98 47.14
N ALA A 24 -78.38 -56.79 46.77
CA ALA A 24 -79.83 -56.45 46.71
C ALA A 24 -80.14 -54.94 46.56
N GLN A 25 -80.92 -54.64 45.51
CA GLN A 25 -81.92 -53.61 45.23
C GLN A 25 -82.02 -52.27 46.00
N GLU A 26 -82.14 -51.22 45.16
CA GLU A 26 -83.02 -50.04 45.22
C GLU A 26 -83.36 -49.40 46.57
N THR A 27 -82.87 -48.17 46.76
CA THR A 27 -83.71 -47.07 47.25
C THR A 27 -83.28 -45.75 46.59
N GLN A 28 -84.27 -45.00 46.10
CA GLN A 28 -84.14 -43.61 45.68
C GLN A 28 -83.85 -42.71 46.91
N ASN A 29 -82.94 -41.75 46.74
CA ASN A 29 -82.81 -40.47 47.46
C ASN A 29 -82.05 -39.58 46.47
N LEU A 30 -82.62 -38.60 45.74
CA LEU A 30 -83.28 -37.36 46.17
C LEU A 30 -82.53 -36.68 47.33
N PHE A 31 -81.83 -35.58 46.99
CA PHE A 31 -80.96 -34.70 47.80
C PHE A 31 -79.47 -35.08 47.86
N GLY A 32 -78.63 -34.32 47.13
CA GLY A 32 -77.18 -34.40 47.17
C GLY A 32 -76.49 -33.57 46.08
N SER A 33 -76.70 -32.25 46.05
CA SER A 33 -76.07 -31.32 45.09
C SER A 33 -75.21 -30.22 45.75
N GLU A 34 -74.82 -30.38 47.01
CA GLU A 34 -73.93 -29.43 47.71
C GLU A 34 -72.51 -29.95 47.97
N GLU A 35 -72.31 -31.27 47.98
CA GLU A 35 -70.98 -31.85 48.27
C GLU A 35 -70.07 -31.93 47.04
N THR A 36 -70.62 -32.05 45.83
CA THR A 36 -69.86 -32.07 44.56
C THR A 36 -69.38 -30.69 44.13
N SER A 37 -70.14 -29.63 44.46
CA SER A 37 -69.80 -28.23 44.11
C SER A 37 -68.62 -27.68 44.95
N LYS A 38 -68.46 -28.12 46.20
CA LYS A 38 -67.36 -27.67 47.08
C LYS A 38 -66.01 -28.29 46.72
N THR A 39 -65.99 -29.55 46.28
CA THR A 39 -64.77 -30.24 45.81
C THR A 39 -64.33 -29.73 44.44
N GLU A 40 -65.26 -29.52 43.49
CA GLU A 40 -64.92 -28.94 42.17
C GLU A 40 -64.37 -27.50 42.29
N LYS A 41 -64.91 -26.70 43.21
CA LYS A 41 -64.42 -25.33 43.47
C LYS A 41 -63.05 -25.31 44.15
N ALA A 42 -62.79 -26.24 45.08
CA ALA A 42 -61.49 -26.38 45.74
C ALA A 42 -60.40 -26.87 44.75
N ASP A 43 -60.74 -27.78 43.86
CA ASP A 43 -59.84 -28.29 42.81
C ASP A 43 -59.53 -27.23 41.76
N THR A 44 -60.50 -26.38 41.41
CA THR A 44 -60.34 -25.26 40.46
C THR A 44 -59.42 -24.16 41.03
N ALA A 45 -59.57 -23.82 42.32
CA ALA A 45 -58.70 -22.86 43.01
C ALA A 45 -57.25 -23.37 43.17
N ALA A 46 -57.08 -24.67 43.43
CA ALA A 46 -55.75 -25.29 43.48
C ALA A 46 -55.07 -25.30 42.11
N GLN A 47 -55.83 -25.59 41.03
CA GLN A 47 -55.32 -25.55 39.67
C GLN A 47 -54.90 -24.14 39.24
N LYS A 48 -55.69 -23.11 39.59
CA LYS A 48 -55.34 -21.72 39.35
C LYS A 48 -54.04 -21.32 40.04
N THR A 49 -53.90 -21.66 41.33
CA THR A 49 -52.68 -21.35 42.10
C THR A 49 -51.43 -21.98 41.46
N LEU A 50 -51.54 -23.20 40.92
CA LEU A 50 -50.44 -23.86 40.21
C LEU A 50 -50.08 -23.15 38.90
N LEU A 51 -51.08 -22.72 38.12
CA LEU A 51 -50.86 -21.97 36.87
C LEU A 51 -50.25 -20.59 37.12
N GLU A 52 -50.67 -19.88 38.18
CA GLU A 52 -50.08 -18.60 38.60
C GLU A 52 -48.61 -18.76 39.01
N ALA A 53 -48.28 -19.85 39.73
CA ALA A 53 -46.90 -20.17 40.07
C ALA A 53 -46.05 -20.53 38.84
N GLU A 54 -46.62 -21.24 37.86
CA GLU A 54 -45.97 -21.55 36.58
C GLU A 54 -45.74 -20.29 35.73
N LEU A 55 -46.72 -19.38 35.69
CA LEU A 55 -46.63 -18.08 35.03
C LEU A 55 -45.47 -17.26 35.61
N ALA A 56 -45.40 -17.12 36.93
CA ALA A 56 -44.32 -16.39 37.60
C ALA A 56 -42.93 -16.97 37.28
N LYS A 57 -42.83 -18.30 37.16
CA LYS A 57 -41.58 -18.98 36.77
C LYS A 57 -41.21 -18.71 35.31
N LEU A 58 -42.19 -18.69 34.41
CA LEU A 58 -41.98 -18.38 32.99
C LEU A 58 -41.58 -16.92 32.79
N GLU A 59 -42.19 -15.98 33.51
CA GLU A 59 -41.82 -14.56 33.52
C GLU A 59 -40.38 -14.35 34.02
N GLN A 60 -40.00 -15.05 35.09
CA GLN A 60 -38.61 -15.03 35.57
C GLN A 60 -37.63 -15.58 34.52
N GLN A 61 -37.99 -16.67 33.84
CA GLN A 61 -37.18 -17.25 32.77
C GLN A 61 -37.05 -16.30 31.57
N LEU A 62 -38.12 -15.59 31.21
CA LEU A 62 -38.11 -14.58 30.15
C LEU A 62 -37.13 -13.46 30.48
N ALA A 63 -37.23 -12.87 31.67
CA ALA A 63 -36.35 -11.81 32.12
C ALA A 63 -34.86 -12.22 32.09
N GLN A 64 -34.55 -13.46 32.48
CA GLN A 64 -33.19 -14.01 32.40
C GLN A 64 -32.68 -14.16 30.97
N LEU A 65 -33.55 -14.58 30.03
CA LEU A 65 -33.18 -14.70 28.62
C LEU A 65 -32.98 -13.33 27.97
N GLU A 66 -33.82 -12.35 28.28
CA GLU A 66 -33.69 -10.98 27.78
C GLU A 66 -32.40 -10.31 28.28
N ALA A 67 -32.06 -10.51 29.55
CA ALA A 67 -30.79 -10.04 30.12
C ALA A 67 -29.58 -10.67 29.38
N LYS A 68 -29.58 -12.00 29.21
CA LYS A 68 -28.52 -12.71 28.46
C LYS A 68 -28.41 -12.25 27.01
N LYS A 69 -29.54 -11.97 26.35
CA LYS A 69 -29.53 -11.41 25.00
C LYS A 69 -28.84 -10.05 24.97
N SER A 70 -29.22 -9.15 25.88
CA SER A 70 -28.64 -7.82 25.98
C SER A 70 -27.13 -7.86 26.22
N GLU A 71 -26.66 -8.76 27.09
CA GLU A 71 -25.23 -8.98 27.32
C GLU A 71 -24.50 -9.42 26.05
N LYS A 72 -25.06 -10.37 25.30
CA LYS A 72 -24.46 -10.85 24.04
C LYS A 72 -24.45 -9.80 22.94
N GLU A 73 -25.50 -8.99 22.83
CA GLU A 73 -25.54 -7.86 21.90
C GLU A 73 -24.51 -6.77 22.26
N ALA A 74 -24.31 -6.50 23.54
CA ALA A 74 -23.26 -5.59 24.00
C ALA A 74 -21.86 -6.13 23.68
N TYR A 75 -21.61 -7.43 23.95
CA TYR A 75 -20.35 -8.07 23.61
C TYR A 75 -20.06 -8.07 22.10
N LYS A 76 -21.07 -8.34 21.27
CA LYS A 76 -20.95 -8.24 19.81
C LYS A 76 -20.52 -6.85 19.34
N LYS A 77 -21.11 -5.79 19.92
CA LYS A 77 -20.74 -4.41 19.58
C LYS A 77 -19.29 -4.10 19.92
N GLU A 78 -18.79 -4.62 21.04
CA GLU A 78 -17.38 -4.49 21.43
C GLU A 78 -16.45 -5.19 20.43
N LEU A 79 -16.80 -6.41 19.99
CA LEU A 79 -16.04 -7.13 18.96
C LEU A 79 -16.00 -6.37 17.62
N GLU A 80 -17.13 -5.79 17.18
CA GLU A 80 -17.15 -4.98 15.95
C GLU A 80 -16.31 -3.71 16.08
N ALA A 81 -16.30 -3.07 17.25
CA ALA A 81 -15.43 -1.93 17.53
C ALA A 81 -13.94 -2.33 17.50
N GLN A 82 -13.60 -3.47 18.11
CA GLN A 82 -12.25 -4.03 18.10
C GLN A 82 -11.79 -4.35 16.67
N LYS A 83 -12.62 -5.02 15.87
CA LYS A 83 -12.35 -5.33 14.47
C LYS A 83 -12.09 -4.07 13.65
N LYS A 84 -12.89 -3.01 13.85
CA LYS A 84 -12.70 -1.72 13.18
C LYS A 84 -11.37 -1.09 13.56
N SER A 85 -11.00 -1.12 14.84
CA SER A 85 -9.72 -0.63 15.32
C SER A 85 -8.54 -1.34 14.65
N ILE A 86 -8.56 -2.68 14.64
CA ILE A 86 -7.51 -3.50 14.01
C ILE A 86 -7.43 -3.24 12.50
N THR A 87 -8.58 -3.09 11.84
CA THR A 87 -8.65 -2.77 10.41
C THR A 87 -7.99 -1.43 10.10
N ASN A 88 -8.21 -0.42 10.94
CA ASN A 88 -7.57 0.89 10.78
C ASN A 88 -6.05 0.82 11.02
N GLN A 89 -5.60 0.07 12.02
CA GLN A 89 -4.16 -0.15 12.27
C GLN A 89 -3.50 -0.84 11.07
N LYS A 90 -4.15 -1.88 10.52
CA LYS A 90 -3.69 -2.56 9.31
C LYS A 90 -3.58 -1.61 8.12
N ALA A 91 -4.59 -0.76 7.88
CA ALA A 91 -4.57 0.20 6.79
C ALA A 91 -3.41 1.22 6.92
N ASN A 92 -3.10 1.64 8.14
CA ASN A 92 -1.96 2.53 8.39
C ASN A 92 -0.62 1.86 8.06
N VAL A 93 -0.44 0.60 8.46
CA VAL A 93 0.78 -0.17 8.13
C VAL A 93 0.88 -0.41 6.62
N GLU A 94 -0.22 -0.73 5.95
CA GLU A 94 -0.25 -0.87 4.48
C GLU A 94 0.14 0.44 3.76
N ALA A 95 -0.32 1.59 4.28
CA ALA A 95 0.06 2.89 3.75
C ALA A 95 1.56 3.17 3.93
N GLN A 96 2.13 2.81 5.09
CA GLN A 96 3.55 2.96 5.36
C GLN A 96 4.41 2.10 4.43
N ILE A 97 4.02 0.85 4.18
CA ILE A 97 4.71 -0.01 3.22
C ILE A 97 4.68 0.61 1.82
N LYS A 98 3.50 1.07 1.37
CA LYS A 98 3.37 1.71 0.05
C LYS A 98 4.24 2.96 -0.09
N ALA A 99 4.33 3.78 0.96
CA ALA A 99 5.20 4.95 0.96
C ALA A 99 6.67 4.55 0.83
N ASN A 100 7.12 3.57 1.62
CA ASN A 100 8.49 3.04 1.53
C ASN A 100 8.75 2.43 0.12
N GLU A 101 7.80 1.70 -0.46
CA GLU A 101 7.93 1.12 -1.81
C GLU A 101 8.00 2.19 -2.91
N ALA A 102 7.28 3.31 -2.75
CA ALA A 102 7.38 4.45 -3.66
C ALA A 102 8.74 5.16 -3.57
N GLU A 103 9.27 5.33 -2.35
CA GLU A 103 10.61 5.88 -2.12
C GLU A 103 11.69 4.97 -2.74
N MET A 104 11.57 3.64 -2.56
CA MET A 104 12.48 2.68 -3.20
C MET A 104 12.51 2.82 -4.71
N LYS A 105 11.34 2.97 -5.34
CA LYS A 105 11.23 3.17 -6.78
C LYS A 105 11.88 4.49 -7.24
N SER A 106 11.72 5.56 -6.46
CA SER A 106 12.40 6.83 -6.74
C SER A 106 13.92 6.67 -6.71
N ASN A 107 14.45 5.93 -5.72
CA ASN A 107 15.88 5.65 -5.63
C ASN A 107 16.37 4.75 -6.79
N GLU A 108 15.57 3.77 -7.23
CA GLU A 108 15.88 2.97 -8.42
C GLU A 108 15.98 3.82 -9.69
N GLU A 109 15.08 4.79 -9.88
CA GLU A 109 15.12 5.74 -10.99
C GLU A 109 16.37 6.65 -10.92
N GLU A 110 16.77 7.07 -9.72
CA GLU A 110 18.00 7.85 -9.51
C GLU A 110 19.26 7.03 -9.82
N ILE A 111 19.30 5.76 -9.40
CA ILE A 111 20.39 4.83 -9.74
C ILE A 111 20.54 4.72 -11.26
N ALA A 112 19.45 4.44 -11.98
CA ALA A 112 19.47 4.30 -13.43
C ALA A 112 19.97 5.58 -14.13
N LYS A 113 19.57 6.76 -13.64
CA LYS A 113 20.05 8.05 -14.16
C LYS A 113 21.55 8.23 -13.93
N ASN A 114 22.03 7.89 -12.74
CA ASN A 114 23.45 8.01 -12.41
C ASN A 114 24.30 6.99 -13.19
N GLU A 115 23.81 5.78 -13.42
CA GLU A 115 24.45 4.80 -14.30
C GLU A 115 24.60 5.34 -15.72
N GLN A 116 23.55 5.96 -16.28
CA GLN A 116 23.62 6.58 -17.59
C GLN A 116 24.62 7.75 -17.65
N ASN A 117 24.72 8.54 -16.57
CA ASN A 117 25.68 9.64 -16.50
C ASN A 117 27.12 9.12 -16.44
N ILE A 118 27.36 8.00 -15.75
CA ILE A 118 28.67 7.33 -15.74
C ILE A 118 29.04 6.87 -17.15
N GLU A 119 28.12 6.21 -17.87
CA GLU A 119 28.37 5.77 -19.25
C GLU A 119 28.77 6.95 -20.17
N LYS A 120 28.02 8.06 -20.12
CA LYS A 120 28.35 9.27 -20.87
C LYS A 120 29.72 9.85 -20.50
N ALA A 121 30.05 9.90 -19.22
CA ALA A 121 31.33 10.40 -18.76
C ALA A 121 32.49 9.48 -19.20
N GLN A 122 32.27 8.17 -19.22
CA GLN A 122 33.23 7.18 -19.74
C GLN A 122 33.46 7.35 -21.25
N ASP A 123 32.40 7.55 -22.04
CA ASP A 123 32.51 7.83 -23.47
C ASP A 123 33.30 9.13 -23.75
N GLU A 124 33.05 10.18 -22.95
CA GLU A 124 33.80 11.44 -23.03
C GLU A 124 35.27 11.25 -22.69
N ILE A 125 35.60 10.47 -21.66
CA ILE A 125 36.99 10.11 -21.32
C ILE A 125 37.65 9.35 -22.47
N GLU A 126 36.98 8.37 -23.07
CA GLU A 126 37.54 7.61 -24.20
C GLU A 126 37.87 8.53 -25.39
N LYS A 127 36.99 9.50 -25.68
CA LYS A 127 37.23 10.50 -26.73
C LYS A 127 38.43 11.39 -26.40
N LEU A 128 38.51 11.92 -25.18
CA LEU A 128 39.62 12.75 -24.73
C LEU A 128 40.95 11.98 -24.76
N GLN A 129 40.94 10.70 -24.39
CA GLN A 129 42.11 9.84 -24.43
C GLN A 129 42.64 9.64 -25.86
N LYS A 130 41.74 9.41 -26.83
CA LYS A 130 42.12 9.32 -28.25
C LYS A 130 42.77 10.61 -28.74
N GLU A 131 42.19 11.77 -28.41
CA GLU A 131 42.76 13.05 -28.81
C GLU A 131 44.13 13.30 -28.14
N TYR A 132 44.29 12.90 -26.88
CA TYR A 132 45.56 12.98 -26.17
C TYR A 132 46.64 12.13 -26.86
N ASP A 133 46.33 10.88 -27.21
CA ASP A 133 47.25 9.96 -27.86
C ASP A 133 47.67 10.46 -29.25
N GLU A 134 46.72 11.02 -30.02
CA GLU A 134 46.99 11.63 -31.32
C GLU A 134 47.95 12.83 -31.21
N LYS A 135 47.70 13.76 -30.28
CA LYS A 135 48.58 14.91 -30.05
C LYS A 135 49.97 14.48 -29.59
N ASN A 136 50.06 13.45 -28.74
CA ASN A 136 51.33 12.94 -28.26
C ASN A 136 52.14 12.28 -29.40
N LYS A 137 51.46 11.56 -30.31
CA LYS A 137 52.06 11.03 -31.52
C LYS A 137 52.59 12.15 -32.42
N GLU A 138 51.78 13.18 -32.68
CA GLU A 138 52.19 14.35 -33.49
C GLU A 138 53.41 15.07 -32.87
N ALA A 139 53.43 15.24 -31.55
CA ALA A 139 54.55 15.86 -30.84
C ALA A 139 55.86 15.05 -31.01
N ASN A 140 55.77 13.72 -30.98
CA ASN A 140 56.91 12.84 -31.21
C ASN A 140 57.42 12.92 -32.66
N GLU A 141 56.51 12.96 -33.64
CA GLU A 141 56.87 13.12 -35.06
C GLU A 141 57.56 14.47 -35.32
N LEU A 142 57.04 15.56 -34.76
CA LEU A 142 57.67 16.89 -34.86
C LEU A 142 59.04 16.92 -34.16
N SER A 143 59.18 16.26 -33.00
CA SER A 143 60.45 16.16 -32.29
C SER A 143 61.51 15.39 -33.08
N GLN A 144 61.11 14.36 -33.83
CA GLN A 144 61.99 13.66 -34.75
C GLN A 144 62.42 14.57 -35.92
N GLN A 145 61.49 15.32 -36.52
CA GLN A 145 61.82 16.29 -37.58
C GLN A 145 62.81 17.37 -37.11
N ILE A 146 62.68 17.83 -35.86
CA ILE A 146 63.66 18.74 -35.25
C ILE A 146 65.03 18.07 -35.17
N SER A 147 65.09 16.84 -34.67
CA SER A 147 66.33 16.08 -34.52
C SER A 147 67.04 15.86 -35.87
N ASP A 148 66.28 15.49 -36.90
CA ASP A 148 66.81 15.29 -38.26
C ASP A 148 67.35 16.60 -38.85
N LYS A 149 66.65 17.72 -38.64
CA LYS A 149 67.12 19.05 -39.07
C LYS A 149 68.39 19.47 -38.34
N ILE A 150 68.49 19.23 -37.03
CA ILE A 150 69.71 19.49 -36.26
C ILE A 150 70.87 18.66 -36.82
N ALA A 151 70.66 17.37 -37.05
CA ALA A 151 71.68 16.49 -37.62
C ALA A 151 72.17 16.99 -39.00
N LYS A 152 71.25 17.45 -39.86
CA LYS A 152 71.57 18.07 -41.14
C LYS A 152 72.45 19.32 -40.97
N ILE A 153 72.04 20.27 -40.11
CA ILE A 153 72.83 21.49 -39.83
C ILE A 153 74.25 21.13 -39.37
N VAL A 154 74.37 20.17 -38.44
CA VAL A 154 75.67 19.73 -37.92
C VAL A 154 76.53 19.12 -39.02
N SER A 155 75.95 18.26 -39.87
CA SER A 155 76.68 17.64 -40.99
C SER A 155 77.11 18.66 -42.05
N ASP A 156 76.24 19.59 -42.43
CA ASP A 156 76.54 20.64 -43.39
C ASP A 156 77.64 21.57 -42.85
N SER A 157 77.58 21.90 -41.56
CA SER A 157 78.61 22.70 -40.88
C SER A 157 79.96 21.96 -40.82
N ASP A 158 79.98 20.68 -40.46
CA ASP A 158 81.21 19.88 -40.39
C ASP A 158 81.88 19.75 -41.76
N ASN A 159 81.09 19.52 -42.82
CA ASN A 159 81.59 19.49 -44.19
C ASN A 159 82.17 20.85 -44.63
N ASN A 160 81.51 21.96 -44.30
CA ASN A 160 82.03 23.30 -44.60
C ASN A 160 83.35 23.58 -43.88
N VAL A 161 83.48 23.19 -42.60
CA VAL A 161 84.71 23.33 -41.82
C VAL A 161 85.84 22.50 -42.44
N LYS A 162 85.58 21.23 -42.79
CA LYS A 162 86.56 20.37 -43.47
C LYS A 162 87.01 20.94 -44.80
N ASN A 163 86.08 21.46 -45.60
CA ASN A 163 86.38 22.09 -46.88
C ASN A 163 87.26 23.34 -46.69
N GLN A 164 86.92 24.22 -45.75
CA GLN A 164 87.74 25.39 -45.43
C GLN A 164 89.13 25.01 -44.91
N GLN A 165 89.22 24.02 -44.02
CA GLN A 165 90.50 23.50 -43.54
C GLN A 165 91.37 22.97 -44.69
N GLY A 166 90.78 22.22 -45.62
CA GLY A 166 91.46 21.71 -46.81
C GLY A 166 91.97 22.85 -47.71
N GLN A 167 91.15 23.88 -47.94
CA GLN A 167 91.56 25.07 -48.70
C GLN A 167 92.71 25.83 -48.01
N ILE A 168 92.66 25.99 -46.68
CA ILE A 168 93.74 26.61 -45.90
C ILE A 168 95.03 25.80 -46.02
N GLN A 169 94.96 24.47 -45.89
CA GLN A 169 96.13 23.60 -46.03
C GLN A 169 96.77 23.71 -47.43
N GLN A 170 95.95 23.70 -48.49
CA GLN A 170 96.44 23.90 -49.86
C GLN A 170 97.08 25.27 -50.05
N ALA A 171 96.46 26.34 -49.52
CA ALA A 171 97.01 27.69 -49.58
C ALA A 171 98.37 27.79 -48.87
N TYR A 172 98.55 27.12 -47.73
CA TYR A 172 99.84 27.04 -47.05
C TYR A 172 100.89 26.29 -47.87
N GLN A 173 100.53 25.15 -48.48
CA GLN A 173 101.45 24.42 -49.35
C GLN A 173 101.89 25.25 -50.55
N GLU A 174 100.95 25.95 -51.21
CA GLU A 174 101.27 26.89 -52.30
C GLU A 174 102.20 28.02 -51.83
N ALA A 175 101.94 28.60 -50.65
CA ALA A 175 102.75 29.68 -50.09
C ALA A 175 104.19 29.23 -49.84
N TYR A 176 104.41 28.05 -49.25
CA TYR A 176 105.75 27.53 -49.02
C TYR A 176 106.50 27.23 -50.31
N ALA A 177 105.84 26.66 -51.32
CA ALA A 177 106.45 26.47 -52.63
C ALA A 177 106.88 27.80 -53.28
N LYS A 178 106.08 28.87 -53.10
CA LYS A 178 106.42 30.22 -53.56
C LYS A 178 107.62 30.81 -52.83
N VAL A 179 107.75 30.59 -51.51
CA VAL A 179 108.96 30.96 -50.74
C VAL A 179 110.20 30.27 -51.30
N GLU A 180 110.12 28.96 -51.57
CA GLU A 180 111.24 28.20 -52.15
C GLU A 180 111.65 28.71 -53.53
N SER A 181 110.70 29.19 -54.33
CA SER A 181 110.97 29.81 -55.64
C SER A 181 111.46 31.27 -55.57
N GLY A 182 111.44 31.89 -54.38
CA GLY A 182 111.81 33.29 -54.16
C GLY A 182 110.75 34.31 -54.59
N GLU A 183 109.52 33.88 -54.89
CA GLU A 183 108.41 34.77 -55.28
C GLU A 183 107.86 35.60 -54.11
N ILE A 184 107.96 35.08 -52.89
CA ILE A 184 107.55 35.75 -51.65
C ILE A 184 108.57 35.47 -50.55
N GLU A 185 108.63 36.33 -49.53
CA GLU A 185 109.44 36.12 -48.33
C GLU A 185 108.70 35.28 -47.28
N GLN A 186 109.44 34.66 -46.36
CA GLN A 186 108.87 33.76 -45.35
C GLN A 186 107.94 34.47 -44.35
N ASN A 187 108.15 35.77 -44.11
CA ASN A 187 107.25 36.61 -43.32
C ASN A 187 105.93 36.95 -44.06
N GLU A 188 105.85 36.74 -45.38
CA GLU A 188 104.67 37.05 -46.20
C GLU A 188 103.69 35.87 -46.32
N VAL A 189 104.10 34.65 -45.92
CA VAL A 189 103.28 33.42 -46.01
C VAL A 189 101.89 33.60 -45.39
N ALA A 190 101.81 34.20 -44.20
CA ALA A 190 100.54 34.39 -43.50
C ALA A 190 99.60 35.36 -44.25
N GLN A 191 100.15 36.44 -44.83
CA GLN A 191 99.38 37.36 -45.67
C GLN A 191 98.91 36.68 -46.96
N TYR A 192 99.78 35.91 -47.62
CA TYR A 192 99.43 35.18 -48.84
C TYR A 192 98.27 34.21 -48.61
N VAL A 193 98.32 33.41 -47.54
CA VAL A 193 97.23 32.48 -47.17
C VAL A 193 95.95 33.26 -46.91
N MET A 194 95.98 34.30 -46.08
CA MET A 194 94.80 35.13 -45.80
C MET A 194 94.20 35.75 -47.07
N GLN A 195 95.03 36.20 -48.00
CA GLN A 195 94.57 36.77 -49.27
C GLN A 195 93.95 35.72 -50.20
N LYS A 196 94.42 34.47 -50.13
CA LYS A 196 93.93 33.34 -50.93
C LYS A 196 92.60 32.77 -50.44
N VAL A 197 92.46 32.55 -49.13
CA VAL A 197 91.26 31.91 -48.56
C VAL A 197 90.20 32.91 -48.08
N GLY A 198 90.59 34.19 -47.90
CA GLY A 198 89.72 35.25 -47.41
C GLY A 198 89.32 35.10 -45.93
N ASN A 199 88.51 36.04 -45.43
CA ASN A 199 87.80 35.88 -44.15
C ASN A 199 86.64 34.91 -44.38
N GLY A 200 86.90 33.61 -44.25
CA GLY A 200 85.88 32.57 -44.41
C GLY A 200 84.78 32.71 -43.35
N ASN A 201 83.68 33.38 -43.68
CA ASN A 201 82.47 33.27 -42.86
C ASN A 201 81.86 31.89 -43.08
N VAL A 202 81.80 31.08 -42.03
CA VAL A 202 80.98 29.87 -42.03
C VAL A 202 79.53 30.30 -42.15
N ASN A 203 78.92 30.05 -43.31
CA ASN A 203 77.54 30.47 -43.57
C ASN A 203 76.60 29.64 -42.68
N VAL A 204 75.97 30.28 -41.70
CA VAL A 204 75.07 29.59 -40.75
C VAL A 204 73.72 29.36 -41.43
N ALA A 205 73.25 28.12 -41.39
CA ALA A 205 71.97 27.63 -41.94
C ALA A 205 70.75 28.32 -41.29
N THR A 206 70.48 29.57 -41.69
CA THR A 206 69.49 30.46 -41.06
C THR A 206 68.06 29.98 -41.30
N GLU A 207 67.79 29.38 -42.46
CA GLU A 207 66.48 28.82 -42.80
C GLU A 207 66.15 27.60 -41.92
N GLU A 208 67.09 26.66 -41.75
CA GLU A 208 66.89 25.50 -40.89
C GLU A 208 66.72 25.88 -39.41
N LEU A 209 67.45 26.87 -38.91
CA LEU A 209 67.28 27.38 -37.54
C LEU A 209 65.88 27.97 -37.31
N THR A 210 65.37 28.70 -38.31
CA THR A 210 64.02 29.27 -38.27
C THR A 210 62.97 28.17 -38.28
N ALA A 211 63.14 27.14 -39.12
CA ALA A 211 62.26 25.97 -39.16
C ALA A 211 62.25 25.21 -37.84
N ILE A 212 63.43 24.98 -37.23
CA ILE A 212 63.53 24.34 -35.89
C ILE A 212 62.77 25.16 -34.85
N SER A 213 62.92 26.49 -34.86
CA SER A 213 62.22 27.37 -33.92
C SER A 213 60.70 27.27 -34.07
N SER A 214 60.19 27.22 -35.30
CA SER A 214 58.76 27.01 -35.58
C SER A 214 58.26 25.65 -35.12
N LEU A 215 58.98 24.56 -35.44
CA LEU A 215 58.63 23.21 -35.01
C LEU A 215 58.62 23.10 -33.47
N ASN A 216 59.60 23.69 -32.80
CA ASN A 216 59.69 23.68 -31.34
C ASN A 216 58.51 24.43 -30.69
N ALA A 217 58.03 25.52 -31.32
CA ALA A 217 56.81 26.20 -30.87
C ALA A 217 55.56 25.32 -31.02
N GLN A 218 55.45 24.57 -32.12
CA GLN A 218 54.35 23.63 -32.34
C GLN A 218 54.35 22.48 -31.32
N VAL A 219 55.53 21.89 -31.04
CA VAL A 219 55.68 20.86 -29.99
C VAL A 219 55.24 21.38 -28.62
N LYS A 220 55.64 22.61 -28.24
CA LYS A 220 55.19 23.23 -26.99
C LYS A 220 53.67 23.39 -26.92
N ALA A 221 53.04 23.80 -28.02
CA ALA A 221 51.58 23.94 -28.09
C ALA A 221 50.88 22.58 -27.93
N LEU A 222 51.39 21.52 -28.55
CA LEU A 222 50.85 20.17 -28.41
C LEU A 222 50.96 19.65 -26.98
N ILE A 223 52.11 19.83 -26.33
CA ILE A 223 52.31 19.45 -24.92
C ILE A 223 51.32 20.20 -24.01
N SER A 224 51.13 21.50 -24.24
CA SER A 224 50.15 22.27 -23.48
C SER A 224 48.73 21.75 -23.69
N GLY A 225 48.34 21.44 -24.93
CA GLY A 225 47.03 20.86 -25.24
C GLY A 225 46.82 19.49 -24.60
N ALA A 226 47.85 18.63 -24.60
CA ALA A 226 47.84 17.33 -23.96
C ALA A 226 47.62 17.44 -22.44
N ASN A 227 48.27 18.41 -21.78
CA ASN A 227 48.06 18.67 -20.36
C ASN A 227 46.60 19.08 -20.07
N THR A 228 46.01 19.95 -20.90
CA THR A 228 44.60 20.34 -20.77
C THR A 228 43.65 19.16 -20.94
N LEU A 229 43.90 18.26 -21.90
CA LEU A 229 43.09 17.05 -22.07
C LEU A 229 43.20 16.13 -20.85
N SER A 230 44.40 15.98 -20.29
CA SER A 230 44.64 15.20 -19.07
C SER A 230 43.85 15.74 -17.87
N GLU A 231 43.84 17.07 -17.68
CA GLU A 231 43.03 17.71 -16.64
C GLU A 231 41.53 17.47 -16.84
N GLN A 232 41.03 17.56 -18.08
CA GLN A 232 39.62 17.30 -18.38
C GLN A 232 39.23 15.84 -18.09
N MET A 233 40.08 14.87 -18.45
CA MET A 233 39.85 13.47 -18.10
C MET A 233 39.82 13.25 -16.59
N SER A 234 40.71 13.91 -15.84
CA SER A 234 40.71 13.83 -14.38
C SER A 234 39.42 14.39 -13.76
N LEU A 235 38.89 15.50 -14.28
CA LEU A 235 37.62 16.07 -13.82
C LEU A 235 36.45 15.11 -14.09
N LYS A 236 36.41 14.50 -15.28
CA LYS A 236 35.40 13.49 -15.63
C LYS A 236 35.48 12.25 -14.75
N GLN A 237 36.70 11.84 -14.39
CA GLN A 237 36.90 10.75 -13.44
C GLN A 237 36.32 11.07 -12.06
N THR A 238 36.51 12.30 -11.57
CA THR A 238 35.88 12.76 -10.32
C THR A 238 34.35 12.83 -10.41
N GLU A 239 33.78 13.22 -11.56
CA GLU A 239 32.32 13.15 -11.77
C GLU A 239 31.79 11.72 -11.63
N ILE A 240 32.48 10.74 -12.24
CA ILE A 240 32.14 9.31 -12.15
C ILE A 240 32.16 8.82 -10.69
N GLU A 241 33.19 9.19 -9.93
CA GLU A 241 33.30 8.85 -8.50
C GLU A 241 32.11 9.42 -7.70
N GLY A 242 31.70 10.65 -8.02
CA GLY A 242 30.51 11.28 -7.42
C GLY A 242 29.22 10.51 -7.71
N TYR A 243 28.99 10.11 -8.97
CA TYR A 243 27.82 9.31 -9.35
C TYR A 243 27.85 7.92 -8.69
N GLN A 244 29.00 7.27 -8.58
CA GLN A 244 29.15 5.97 -7.90
C GLN A 244 28.86 6.07 -6.39
N ALA A 245 29.28 7.15 -5.74
CA ALA A 245 28.95 7.42 -4.35
C ALA A 245 27.43 7.60 -4.17
N ALA A 246 26.77 8.35 -5.07
CA ALA A 246 25.32 8.55 -5.05
C ALA A 246 24.53 7.24 -5.26
N ILE A 247 24.98 6.38 -6.19
CA ILE A 247 24.41 5.04 -6.39
C ILE A 247 24.55 4.22 -5.12
N THR A 248 25.73 4.19 -4.52
CA THR A 248 25.99 3.43 -3.27
C THR A 248 25.05 3.88 -2.15
N ALA A 249 24.86 5.18 -1.99
CA ALA A 249 23.94 5.73 -0.99
C ALA A 249 22.47 5.33 -1.27
N SER A 250 22.04 5.39 -2.53
CA SER A 250 20.68 5.01 -2.94
C SER A 250 20.40 3.51 -2.73
N VAL A 251 21.39 2.66 -3.04
CA VAL A 251 21.31 1.21 -2.78
C VAL A 251 21.17 0.94 -1.28
N ALA A 252 22.02 1.56 -0.45
CA ALA A 252 21.95 1.41 1.00
C ALA A 252 20.60 1.90 1.58
N ALA A 253 20.05 3.00 1.04
CA ALA A 253 18.73 3.49 1.43
C ALA A 253 17.63 2.46 1.11
N ASN A 254 17.68 1.83 -0.06
CA ASN A 254 16.73 0.78 -0.45
C ASN A 254 16.86 -0.48 0.43
N GLU A 255 18.08 -0.91 0.76
CA GLU A 255 18.30 -2.02 1.69
C GLU A 255 17.68 -1.75 3.06
N ALA A 256 17.84 -0.54 3.60
CA ALA A 256 17.23 -0.15 4.85
C ALA A 256 15.68 -0.13 4.78
N LEU A 257 15.10 0.33 3.66
CA LEU A 257 13.65 0.30 3.44
C LEU A 257 13.11 -1.14 3.34
N ILE A 258 13.86 -2.05 2.72
CA ILE A 258 13.54 -3.49 2.68
C ILE A 258 13.51 -4.07 4.09
N GLU A 259 14.55 -3.80 4.90
CA GLU A 259 14.62 -4.26 6.29
C GLU A 259 13.46 -3.72 7.13
N LYS A 260 13.13 -2.43 6.97
CA LYS A 260 11.98 -1.78 7.63
C LYS A 260 10.64 -2.37 7.20
N ASN A 261 10.47 -2.78 5.95
CA ASN A 261 9.23 -3.33 5.42
C ASN A 261 8.96 -4.78 5.86
N ALA A 262 10.00 -5.56 6.16
CA ALA A 262 9.85 -6.95 6.59
C ALA A 262 8.95 -7.12 7.85
N PRO A 263 9.19 -6.42 8.98
CA PRO A 263 8.33 -6.53 10.15
C PRO A 263 6.93 -5.95 9.92
N LEU A 264 6.78 -4.92 9.08
CA LEU A 264 5.46 -4.36 8.74
C LEU A 264 4.59 -5.38 7.98
N LYS A 265 5.20 -6.12 7.04
CA LYS A 265 4.51 -7.22 6.32
C LYS A 265 4.10 -8.34 7.30
N ALA A 266 4.93 -8.66 8.29
CA ALA A 266 4.57 -9.60 9.34
C ALA A 266 3.42 -9.09 10.23
N GLN A 267 3.41 -7.80 10.58
CA GLN A 267 2.31 -7.18 11.33
C GLN A 267 0.98 -7.25 10.56
N ILE A 268 0.98 -7.03 9.25
CA ILE A 268 -0.23 -7.21 8.42
C ILE A 268 -0.77 -8.64 8.51
N ALA A 269 0.12 -9.64 8.44
CA ALA A 269 -0.28 -11.03 8.58
C ALA A 269 -0.91 -11.33 9.95
N ASP A 270 -0.37 -10.71 11.01
CA ASP A 270 -0.93 -10.81 12.36
C ASP A 270 -2.31 -10.13 12.49
N PHE A 271 -2.46 -8.90 11.98
CA PHE A 271 -3.76 -8.24 11.95
C PHE A 271 -4.82 -9.04 11.19
N ASN A 272 -4.45 -9.69 10.08
CA ASN A 272 -5.37 -10.58 9.37
C ASN A 272 -5.82 -11.76 10.23
N LYS A 273 -4.92 -12.36 11.02
CA LYS A 273 -5.29 -13.43 11.96
C LYS A 273 -6.24 -12.90 13.04
N GLN A 274 -5.93 -11.75 13.63
CA GLN A 274 -6.77 -11.14 14.66
C GLN A 274 -8.18 -10.82 14.12
N ILE A 275 -8.28 -10.22 12.93
CA ILE A 275 -9.57 -9.94 12.27
C ILE A 275 -10.37 -11.24 12.05
N ASN A 276 -9.72 -12.31 11.61
CA ASN A 276 -10.39 -13.60 11.41
C ASN A 276 -10.88 -14.20 12.73
N THR A 277 -10.10 -14.11 13.81
CA THR A 277 -10.53 -14.52 15.14
C THR A 277 -11.77 -13.75 15.58
N VAL A 278 -11.74 -12.42 15.50
CA VAL A 278 -12.87 -11.57 15.89
C VAL A 278 -14.11 -11.85 15.04
N ASN A 279 -13.96 -12.07 13.72
CA ASN A 279 -15.06 -12.48 12.86
C ASN A 279 -15.71 -13.80 13.31
N ASN A 280 -14.91 -14.78 13.74
CA ASN A 280 -15.43 -16.06 14.22
C ASN A 280 -16.17 -15.91 15.55
N GLU A 281 -15.69 -15.03 16.45
CA GLU A 281 -16.34 -14.71 17.71
C GLU A 281 -17.68 -13.98 17.49
N ILE A 282 -17.73 -13.01 16.56
CA ILE A 282 -18.96 -12.34 16.15
C ILE A 282 -19.98 -13.36 15.62
N ASN A 283 -19.57 -14.21 14.67
CA ASN A 283 -20.44 -15.24 14.10
C ASN A 283 -20.96 -16.23 15.15
N THR A 284 -20.15 -16.54 16.16
CA THR A 284 -20.55 -17.42 17.27
C THR A 284 -21.58 -16.73 18.15
N THR A 285 -21.30 -15.47 18.52
CA THR A 285 -22.21 -14.63 19.32
C THR A 285 -23.57 -14.45 18.61
N ASP A 286 -23.58 -14.28 17.29
CA ASP A 286 -24.80 -14.21 16.49
C ASP A 286 -25.64 -15.49 16.56
N ARG A 287 -25.02 -16.67 16.51
CA ARG A 287 -25.74 -17.94 16.67
C ARG A 287 -26.32 -18.10 18.07
N GLU A 288 -25.60 -17.64 19.08
CA GLU A 288 -26.07 -17.67 20.47
C GLU A 288 -27.28 -16.74 20.67
N ILE A 289 -27.20 -15.50 20.17
CA ILE A 289 -28.33 -14.55 20.18
C ILE A 289 -29.55 -15.14 19.49
N ASN A 290 -29.39 -15.69 18.28
CA ASN A 290 -30.48 -16.35 17.55
C ASN A 290 -31.10 -17.52 18.33
N THR A 291 -30.30 -18.24 19.11
CA THR A 291 -30.79 -19.34 19.96
C THR A 291 -31.57 -18.80 21.16
N ILE A 292 -31.09 -17.72 21.78
CA ILE A 292 -31.80 -17.02 22.86
C ILE A 292 -33.14 -16.49 22.35
N ASP A 293 -33.18 -15.87 21.17
CA ASP A 293 -34.41 -15.36 20.55
C ASP A 293 -35.46 -16.46 20.33
N LYS A 294 -35.05 -17.62 19.84
CA LYS A 294 -35.94 -18.79 19.70
C LYS A 294 -36.48 -19.25 21.05
N ASN A 295 -35.68 -19.19 22.11
CA ASN A 295 -36.13 -19.58 23.45
C ASN A 295 -37.07 -18.54 24.06
N ILE A 296 -36.81 -17.24 23.87
CA ILE A 296 -37.71 -16.15 24.26
C ILE A 296 -39.08 -16.34 23.60
N ALA A 297 -39.13 -16.59 22.29
CA ALA A 297 -40.39 -16.81 21.57
C ALA A 297 -41.20 -18.00 22.13
N LYS A 298 -40.52 -19.10 22.50
CA LYS A 298 -41.16 -20.25 23.13
C LYS A 298 -41.72 -19.91 24.51
N VAL A 299 -40.94 -19.23 25.36
CA VAL A 299 -41.38 -18.83 26.69
C VAL A 299 -42.57 -17.89 26.60
N ASN A 300 -42.56 -16.91 25.68
CA ASN A 300 -43.70 -16.02 25.44
C ASN A 300 -44.97 -16.78 25.02
N THR A 301 -44.83 -17.80 24.18
CA THR A 301 -45.97 -18.66 23.78
C THR A 301 -46.54 -19.41 24.99
N ASN A 302 -45.67 -19.94 25.85
CA ASN A 302 -46.08 -20.62 27.08
C ASN A 302 -46.78 -19.67 28.06
N ILE A 303 -46.21 -18.48 28.30
CA ILE A 303 -46.81 -17.42 29.12
C ILE A 303 -48.22 -17.12 28.64
N GLN A 304 -48.40 -16.88 27.33
CA GLN A 304 -49.70 -16.58 26.75
C GLN A 304 -50.69 -17.75 26.93
N THR A 305 -50.22 -18.98 26.77
CA THR A 305 -51.03 -20.19 26.96
C THR A 305 -51.49 -20.33 28.42
N THR A 306 -50.57 -20.20 29.37
CA THR A 306 -50.86 -20.24 30.81
C THR A 306 -51.79 -19.11 31.22
N GLN A 307 -51.58 -17.90 30.72
CA GLN A 307 -52.47 -16.76 30.98
C GLN A 307 -53.89 -17.00 30.47
N ASN A 308 -54.03 -17.57 29.26
CA ASN A 308 -55.35 -17.92 28.71
C ASN A 308 -56.05 -19.01 29.55
N GLN A 309 -55.32 -19.97 30.09
CA GLN A 309 -55.85 -20.99 30.99
C GLN A 309 -56.34 -20.38 32.32
N ILE A 310 -55.55 -19.49 32.92
CA ILE A 310 -55.94 -18.74 34.13
C ILE A 310 -57.22 -17.93 33.86
N ASN A 311 -57.26 -17.14 32.78
CA ASN A 311 -58.43 -16.35 32.41
C ASN A 311 -59.69 -17.22 32.19
N THR A 312 -59.52 -18.44 31.66
CA THR A 312 -60.62 -19.40 31.50
C THR A 312 -61.16 -19.89 32.84
N ILE A 313 -60.27 -20.12 33.81
CA ILE A 313 -60.67 -20.47 35.18
C ILE A 313 -61.40 -19.30 35.84
N ASP A 314 -60.88 -18.07 35.73
CA ASP A 314 -61.52 -16.86 36.24
C ASP A 314 -62.92 -16.64 35.61
N GLY A 315 -63.06 -16.93 34.32
CA GLY A 315 -64.33 -16.89 33.60
C GLY A 315 -65.34 -17.94 34.09
N LYS A 316 -64.88 -19.13 34.47
CA LYS A 316 -65.72 -20.18 35.07
C LYS A 316 -66.15 -19.82 36.50
N GLU A 317 -65.22 -19.33 37.33
CA GLU A 317 -65.51 -18.86 38.68
C GLU A 317 -66.53 -17.71 38.66
N THR A 318 -66.48 -16.80 37.69
CA THR A 318 -67.44 -15.69 37.56
C THR A 318 -68.83 -16.10 37.08
N THR A 319 -68.96 -17.19 36.32
CA THR A 319 -70.28 -17.78 35.97
C THR A 319 -70.87 -18.66 37.08
N GLU A 320 -70.05 -19.34 37.88
CA GLU A 320 -70.52 -20.13 39.03
C GLU A 320 -70.84 -19.28 40.26
N VAL A 321 -70.32 -18.04 40.33
CA VAL A 321 -70.65 -17.05 41.38
C VAL A 321 -71.92 -16.23 41.06
N LYS A 322 -72.63 -16.51 39.97
CA LYS A 322 -73.93 -15.88 39.64
C LYS A 322 -75.12 -16.86 39.66
N VAL A 323 -75.33 -17.55 40.78
CA VAL A 323 -76.65 -18.08 41.14
C VAL A 323 -76.87 -17.91 42.64
N GLU A 324 -77.00 -16.67 43.11
CA GLU A 324 -77.79 -16.29 44.31
C GLU A 324 -77.68 -14.77 44.53
N GLU A 325 -78.43 -14.00 43.74
CA GLU A 325 -79.13 -12.80 44.24
C GLU A 325 -80.12 -12.35 43.16
N VAL A 326 -81.36 -12.85 43.26
CA VAL A 326 -82.52 -12.23 42.62
C VAL A 326 -83.51 -11.91 43.73
N ALA A 327 -83.44 -10.70 44.28
CA ALA A 327 -84.59 -10.03 44.87
C ALA A 327 -84.34 -8.52 44.88
N ASP A 328 -85.06 -7.86 43.98
CA ASP A 328 -85.54 -6.48 44.06
C ASP A 328 -84.52 -5.32 44.04
N ILE A 329 -84.58 -4.51 42.98
CA ILE A 329 -85.39 -3.28 42.94
C ILE A 329 -85.14 -2.56 41.61
N ASN A 330 -86.23 -2.32 40.88
CA ASN A 330 -86.34 -1.33 39.81
C ASN A 330 -85.88 0.06 40.29
N THR A 331 -85.20 0.82 39.42
CA THR A 331 -85.56 2.17 38.91
C THR A 331 -84.31 3.05 38.70
N THR A 332 -84.20 3.60 37.48
CA THR A 332 -83.44 4.83 37.11
C THR A 332 -81.91 4.71 37.12
N ILE A 333 -81.15 5.01 36.05
CA ILE A 333 -81.16 6.24 35.25
C ILE A 333 -80.65 5.94 33.83
N ALA A 334 -81.43 6.38 32.84
CA ALA A 334 -81.03 6.58 31.46
C ALA A 334 -80.13 7.82 31.31
N ASN A 335 -79.41 7.91 30.18
CA ASN A 335 -78.67 9.06 29.65
C ASN A 335 -77.18 9.07 30.07
N ASN A 336 -76.17 9.12 29.20
CA ASN A 336 -76.09 9.70 27.87
C ASN A 336 -75.02 9.02 27.01
N ASN A 337 -75.35 8.92 25.73
CA ASN A 337 -74.46 8.75 24.58
C ASN A 337 -73.63 10.04 24.35
N VAL A 338 -72.71 10.01 23.37
CA VAL A 338 -71.98 11.16 22.73
C VAL A 338 -70.64 11.52 23.40
N ASP A 339 -69.50 11.81 22.76
CA ASP A 339 -68.90 11.69 21.40
C ASP A 339 -67.51 12.42 21.52
N THR A 340 -66.71 12.39 20.45
CA THR A 340 -65.65 13.35 20.06
C THR A 340 -64.19 13.19 20.54
N ASN A 341 -63.40 12.50 19.69
CA ASN A 341 -62.38 13.06 18.77
C ASN A 341 -61.61 14.34 19.16
N TYR A 342 -60.27 14.34 19.08
CA TYR A 342 -59.33 15.43 18.68
C TYR A 342 -57.89 14.88 18.87
N GLY A 343 -56.94 14.80 17.93
CA GLY A 343 -56.80 15.41 16.62
C GLY A 343 -55.92 16.66 16.68
N GLU A 344 -54.58 16.54 16.81
CA GLU A 344 -53.69 17.69 16.57
C GLU A 344 -52.39 17.30 15.85
N THR A 345 -52.24 17.87 14.66
CA THR A 345 -51.05 17.88 13.80
C THR A 345 -50.34 19.23 13.99
N ALA A 346 -49.06 19.20 14.35
CA ALA A 346 -48.24 20.41 14.41
C ALA A 346 -47.19 20.39 13.29
N LYS A 347 -47.39 21.28 12.31
CA LYS A 347 -46.37 21.73 11.35
C LYS A 347 -45.36 22.62 12.07
N SER A 348 -44.06 22.43 11.80
CA SER A 348 -43.03 23.43 12.10
C SER A 348 -42.10 23.57 10.91
N GLU A 349 -41.90 24.82 10.52
CA GLU A 349 -41.25 25.32 9.32
C GLU A 349 -39.74 25.15 9.33
N THR A 350 -39.20 25.02 8.12
CA THR A 350 -37.80 24.83 7.76
C THR A 350 -37.02 26.16 7.80
N LYS A 351 -35.82 26.13 8.39
CA LYS A 351 -34.73 27.05 8.03
C LYS A 351 -33.61 26.26 7.36
N SER A 352 -33.38 26.62 6.11
CA SER A 352 -32.42 26.05 5.16
C SER A 352 -30.97 26.19 5.65
N ASN A 353 -30.22 25.08 5.58
CA ASN A 353 -28.76 25.03 5.69
C ASN A 353 -28.24 24.43 4.36
N PRO A 354 -27.29 25.06 3.63
CA PRO A 354 -26.99 24.70 2.24
C PRO A 354 -26.07 23.48 2.08
N PHE A 355 -25.80 22.74 3.16
CA PHE A 355 -25.05 21.48 3.13
C PHE A 355 -25.78 20.47 4.00
N LEU A 356 -26.23 19.37 3.39
CA LEU A 356 -27.10 18.31 3.91
C LEU A 356 -28.61 18.62 3.97
N ALA A 357 -29.30 18.28 2.89
CA ALA A 357 -30.57 17.53 2.97
C ALA A 357 -30.87 16.91 1.60
N VAL A 358 -30.68 15.60 1.46
CA VAL A 358 -31.51 14.86 0.50
C VAL A 358 -32.83 14.64 1.22
N SER A 359 -33.79 15.53 1.02
CA SER A 359 -35.15 15.34 1.50
C SER A 359 -35.77 14.20 0.69
N TYR A 360 -35.99 13.05 1.32
CA TYR A 360 -36.76 11.97 0.72
C TYR A 360 -38.20 12.06 1.19
N ASP A 361 -39.09 12.36 0.25
CA ASP A 361 -40.52 12.33 0.45
C ASP A 361 -40.99 10.87 0.51
N PHE A 362 -41.25 10.37 1.71
CA PHE A 362 -41.83 9.05 1.93
C PHE A 362 -43.32 8.97 1.55
N GLY A 363 -43.94 10.09 1.15
CA GLY A 363 -45.38 10.14 0.84
C GLY A 363 -45.79 9.53 -0.51
N SER A 364 -44.86 9.12 -1.37
CA SER A 364 -45.18 8.64 -2.74
C SER A 364 -45.07 7.13 -2.96
N TYR A 365 -44.66 6.34 -1.95
CA TYR A 365 -44.48 4.89 -2.07
C TYR A 365 -45.53 4.16 -1.23
N ALA A 366 -46.24 3.19 -1.83
CA ALA A 366 -47.35 2.50 -1.16
C ALA A 366 -46.85 1.51 -0.10
N THR A 367 -45.60 1.06 -0.19
CA THR A 367 -44.96 0.19 0.80
C THR A 367 -43.49 0.52 1.04
N MET A 368 -42.96 0.13 2.21
CA MET A 368 -41.55 0.27 2.55
C MET A 368 -40.63 -0.53 1.61
N THR A 369 -41.13 -1.65 1.08
CA THR A 369 -40.44 -2.48 0.09
C THR A 369 -40.22 -1.73 -1.24
N GLU A 370 -41.24 -1.02 -1.74
CA GLU A 370 -41.12 -0.21 -2.95
C GLU A 370 -40.13 0.96 -2.77
N ALA A 371 -40.11 1.56 -1.58
CA ALA A 371 -39.15 2.62 -1.26
C ALA A 371 -37.70 2.09 -1.24
N LEU A 372 -37.47 0.91 -0.65
CA LEU A 372 -36.15 0.25 -0.64
C LEU A 372 -35.70 -0.15 -2.05
N GLU A 373 -36.60 -0.66 -2.88
CA GLU A 373 -36.31 -1.05 -4.26
C GLU A 373 -35.99 0.17 -5.15
N ALA A 374 -36.72 1.27 -4.98
CA ALA A 374 -36.45 2.54 -5.66
C ALA A 374 -35.10 3.15 -5.23
N MET A 375 -34.75 3.08 -3.93
CA MET A 375 -33.45 3.53 -3.43
C MET A 375 -32.30 2.69 -3.99
N SER A 376 -32.47 1.37 -4.03
CA SER A 376 -31.47 0.45 -4.61
C SER A 376 -31.21 0.79 -6.08
N LYS A 377 -32.28 1.00 -6.86
CA LYS A 377 -32.18 1.34 -8.28
C LYS A 377 -31.54 2.70 -8.54
N ASN A 378 -31.80 3.70 -7.69
CA ASN A 378 -31.18 5.02 -7.80
C ASN A 378 -29.67 4.96 -7.45
N ASN A 379 -29.31 4.19 -6.42
CA ASN A 379 -27.90 3.95 -6.10
C ASN A 379 -27.16 3.23 -7.23
N GLU A 380 -27.78 2.23 -7.88
CA GLU A 380 -27.20 1.56 -9.05
C GLU A 380 -26.98 2.54 -10.21
N GLN A 381 -27.92 3.45 -10.49
CA GLN A 381 -27.78 4.48 -11.53
C GLN A 381 -26.66 5.48 -11.21
N ASN A 382 -26.51 5.88 -9.95
CA ASN A 382 -25.43 6.78 -9.52
C ASN A 382 -24.06 6.11 -9.64
N ILE A 383 -23.96 4.83 -9.27
CA ILE A 383 -22.73 4.03 -9.44
C ILE A 383 -22.40 3.85 -10.91
N ALA A 384 -23.39 3.56 -11.76
CA ALA A 384 -23.19 3.43 -13.21
C ALA A 384 -22.69 4.74 -13.83
N SER A 385 -23.28 5.88 -13.45
CA SER A 385 -22.86 7.20 -13.92
C SER A 385 -21.42 7.53 -13.52
N ALA A 386 -21.04 7.24 -12.26
CA ALA A 386 -19.68 7.43 -11.78
C ALA A 386 -18.64 6.55 -12.50
N ARG A 387 -19.01 5.31 -12.85
CA ARG A 387 -18.16 4.40 -13.64
C ARG A 387 -17.95 4.92 -15.06
N THR A 388 -19.00 5.41 -15.72
CA THR A 388 -18.91 6.01 -17.06
C THR A 388 -18.01 7.24 -17.06
N GLN A 389 -18.14 8.12 -16.07
CA GLN A 389 -17.27 9.29 -15.94
C GLN A 389 -15.80 8.90 -15.73
N THR A 390 -15.55 7.89 -14.90
CA THR A 390 -14.19 7.39 -14.65
C THR A 390 -13.56 6.82 -15.92
N GLU A 391 -14.34 6.13 -16.76
CA GLU A 391 -13.86 5.59 -18.03
C GLU A 391 -13.59 6.69 -19.05
N SER A 392 -14.45 7.71 -19.14
CA SER A 392 -14.22 8.90 -19.97
C SER A 392 -12.91 9.59 -19.59
N ASN A 393 -12.67 9.82 -18.30
CA ASN A 393 -11.43 10.44 -17.82
C ASN A 393 -10.20 9.57 -18.15
N ARG A 394 -10.29 8.24 -18.07
CA ARG A 394 -9.19 7.34 -18.46
C ARG A 394 -8.88 7.42 -19.95
N GLN A 395 -9.90 7.52 -20.80
CA GLN A 395 -9.70 7.63 -22.25
C GLN A 395 -9.06 8.97 -22.62
N GLU A 396 -9.44 10.05 -21.96
CA GLU A 396 -8.84 11.37 -22.14
C GLU A 396 -7.36 11.39 -21.72
N VAL A 397 -7.02 10.77 -20.59
CA VAL A 397 -5.62 10.59 -20.17
C VAL A 397 -4.82 9.77 -21.18
N ARG A 398 -5.39 8.67 -21.70
CA ARG A 398 -4.72 7.86 -22.74
C ARG A 398 -4.47 8.66 -24.02
N LYS A 399 -5.42 9.50 -24.42
CA LYS A 399 -5.28 10.37 -25.59
C LYS A 399 -4.15 11.40 -25.40
N MET A 400 -4.10 12.04 -24.23
CA MET A 400 -3.00 12.97 -23.89
C MET A 400 -1.63 12.28 -23.92
N PHE A 401 -1.53 11.03 -23.43
CA PHE A 401 -0.29 10.26 -23.51
C PHE A 401 0.11 9.92 -24.95
N GLN A 402 -0.85 9.60 -25.83
CA GLN A 402 -0.56 9.32 -27.24
C GLN A 402 -0.11 10.57 -28.01
N GLU A 403 -0.67 11.73 -27.70
CA GLU A 403 -0.25 13.03 -28.28
C GLU A 403 1.14 13.49 -27.78
N LEU A 404 1.66 12.93 -26.69
CA LEU A 404 2.98 13.25 -26.14
C LEU A 404 4.11 12.36 -26.69
N ILE A 405 3.76 11.21 -27.27
CA ILE A 405 4.71 10.17 -27.72
C ILE A 405 4.78 10.10 -29.26
N GLY A 406 3.84 10.72 -29.97
CA GLY A 406 3.93 10.99 -31.42
C GLY A 406 4.44 12.39 -31.68
#